data_AF-A0A554JRK4-F1
#
_entry.id   AF-A0A554JRK4-F1
#
_cell.length_a   1.000
_cell.length_b   1.000
_cell.length_c   1.000
_cell.angle_alpha   90.00
_cell.angle_beta   90.00
_cell.angle_gamma   90.00
#
_symmetry.space_group_name_H-M   'P 1'
#
loop_
_entity.id
_entity.type
_entity.pdbx_description
1 polymer ?
#
loop_
_entity_poly.entity_id
_entity_poly.type
_entity_poly.pdbx_seq_one_letter_code
_entity_poly.pdbx_strand_id
1 'polypeptide(L)'
;QKLVAPKTLITADVLFEILFVHLYTSVRDHVNHAADRLARVEREMFDGSERSTIRAISNISREFLHMEAALANQEGPLGRFLSVLSQRGFFNASFNERTEHILAERTQVARLIETHSAVSSELRQTNIALLEAGQNGIMRTLTIINFIFLPLGLITWIFAMRTEGIPFIESPNAFWMVLGLMSGVAILLTLFFIKKRWLL
;
A
#
# COMPACT_ATOMS: atom_id res chain seq x y z
N GLN A 1 -60.76 22.70 -18.83
CA GLN A 1 -60.58 21.51 -17.96
C GLN A 1 -59.23 21.67 -17.27
N LYS A 2 -59.23 22.04 -15.98
CA LYS A 2 -58.03 22.36 -15.19
C LYS A 2 -57.41 21.07 -14.69
N LEU A 3 -56.17 20.78 -15.06
CA LEU A 3 -55.30 19.84 -14.37
C LEU A 3 -54.08 20.64 -13.87
N VAL A 4 -54.27 21.35 -12.77
CA VAL A 4 -53.16 21.88 -11.98
C VAL A 4 -52.79 20.76 -11.03
N ALA A 5 -51.72 20.03 -11.35
CA ALA A 5 -51.10 19.10 -10.41
C ALA A 5 -50.79 19.85 -9.11
N PRO A 6 -51.07 19.28 -7.92
CA PRO A 6 -50.76 19.95 -6.68
C PRO A 6 -49.23 20.11 -6.62
N LYS A 7 -48.75 21.36 -6.68
CA LYS A 7 -47.40 21.70 -6.23
C LYS A 7 -47.33 21.26 -4.77
N THR A 8 -46.76 20.09 -4.51
CA THR A 8 -46.35 19.70 -3.16
C THR A 8 -45.38 20.77 -2.69
N LEU A 9 -45.84 21.65 -1.80
CA LEU A 9 -44.99 22.62 -1.12
C LEU A 9 -43.90 21.80 -0.42
N ILE A 10 -42.67 21.89 -0.91
CA ILE A 10 -41.52 21.30 -0.25
C ILE A 10 -41.35 22.07 1.05
N THR A 11 -41.73 21.45 2.15
CA THR A 11 -41.56 22.00 3.49
C THR A 11 -40.07 22.02 3.84
N ALA A 12 -39.65 22.97 4.67
CA ALA A 12 -38.23 23.20 4.95
C ALA A 12 -37.52 21.98 5.59
N ASP A 13 -38.23 21.12 6.32
CA ASP A 13 -37.73 19.82 6.83
C ASP A 13 -37.37 18.85 5.70
N VAL A 14 -38.21 18.77 4.66
CA VAL A 14 -37.96 17.89 3.51
C VAL A 14 -36.76 18.39 2.71
N LEU A 15 -36.64 19.70 2.51
CA LEU A 15 -35.48 20.29 1.83
C LEU A 15 -34.19 20.02 2.61
N PHE A 16 -34.26 20.12 3.95
CA PHE A 16 -33.15 19.88 4.84
C PHE A 16 -32.67 18.41 4.77
N GLU A 17 -33.59 17.45 4.81
CA GLU A 17 -33.27 16.03 4.61
C GLU A 17 -32.60 15.78 3.25
N ILE A 18 -33.18 16.29 2.17
CA ILE A 18 -32.63 16.13 0.81
C ILE A 18 -31.21 16.69 0.73
N LEU A 19 -30.96 17.84 1.35
CA LEU A 19 -29.63 18.47 1.35
C LEU A 19 -28.59 17.58 2.04
N PHE A 20 -28.91 17.02 3.21
CA PHE A 20 -27.99 16.12 3.92
C PHE A 20 -27.79 14.79 3.21
N VAL A 21 -28.85 14.18 2.69
CA VAL A 21 -28.77 12.94 1.91
C VAL A 21 -27.91 13.16 0.67
N HIS A 22 -28.10 14.27 -0.04
CA HIS A 22 -27.29 14.60 -1.22
C HIS A 22 -25.82 14.87 -0.85
N LEU A 23 -25.56 15.57 0.26
CA LEU A 23 -24.22 15.80 0.78
C LEU A 23 -23.51 14.46 1.07
N TYR A 24 -24.13 13.57 1.84
CA TYR A 24 -23.53 12.28 2.18
C TYR A 24 -23.39 11.36 0.97
N THR A 25 -24.32 11.41 0.02
CA THR A 25 -24.18 10.71 -1.26
C THR A 25 -22.96 11.22 -2.03
N SER A 26 -22.76 12.54 -2.11
CA SER A 26 -21.58 13.12 -2.77
C SER A 26 -20.27 12.73 -2.09
N VAL A 27 -20.24 12.70 -0.74
CA VAL A 27 -19.05 12.22 0.00
C VAL A 27 -18.80 10.75 -0.31
N ARG A 28 -19.84 9.90 -0.28
CA ARG A 28 -19.75 8.48 -0.61
C ARG A 28 -19.18 8.26 -2.01
N ASP A 29 -19.69 8.97 -3.01
CA ASP A 29 -19.23 8.83 -4.39
C ASP A 29 -17.77 9.25 -4.54
N HIS A 30 -17.35 10.30 -3.83
CA HIS A 30 -15.96 10.74 -3.81
C HIS A 30 -15.03 9.71 -3.15
N VAL A 31 -15.46 9.11 -2.04
CA VAL A 31 -14.74 8.01 -1.36
C VAL A 31 -14.59 6.81 -2.28
N ASN A 32 -15.65 6.42 -2.99
CA ASN A 32 -15.61 5.33 -3.98
C ASN A 32 -14.63 5.63 -5.11
N HIS A 33 -14.61 6.87 -5.63
CA HIS A 33 -13.63 7.27 -6.64
C HIS A 33 -12.18 7.22 -6.14
N ALA A 34 -11.93 7.60 -4.88
CA ALA A 34 -10.62 7.45 -4.26
C ALA A 34 -10.24 5.97 -4.08
N ALA A 35 -11.20 5.11 -3.71
CA ALA A 35 -11.00 3.66 -3.63
C ALA A 35 -10.69 3.02 -4.99
N ASP A 36 -11.40 3.42 -6.05
CA ASP A 36 -11.11 2.96 -7.42
C ASP A 36 -9.71 3.39 -7.89
N ARG A 37 -9.26 4.59 -7.50
CA ARG A 37 -7.88 5.04 -7.74
C ARG A 37 -6.89 4.18 -6.98
N LEU A 38 -7.17 3.84 -5.72
CA LEU A 38 -6.32 2.98 -4.91
C LEU A 38 -6.19 1.59 -5.55
N ALA A 39 -7.29 1.00 -6.03
CA ALA A 39 -7.29 -0.30 -6.72
C ALA A 39 -6.53 -0.30 -8.06
N ARG A 40 -6.40 0.86 -8.73
CA ARG A 40 -5.50 1.00 -9.88
C ARG A 40 -4.03 0.99 -9.46
N VAL A 41 -3.71 1.76 -8.43
CA VAL A 41 -2.34 1.84 -7.87
C VAL A 41 -1.89 0.49 -7.30
N GLU A 42 -2.79 -0.27 -6.69
CA GLU A 42 -2.55 -1.64 -6.24
C GLU A 42 -2.12 -2.55 -7.39
N ARG A 43 -2.83 -2.53 -8.53
CA ARG A 43 -2.45 -3.32 -9.71
C ARG A 43 -1.07 -2.92 -10.24
N GLU A 44 -0.80 -1.62 -10.38
CA GLU A 44 0.51 -1.12 -10.80
C GLU A 44 1.64 -1.55 -9.85
N MET A 45 1.36 -1.59 -8.54
CA MET A 45 2.31 -2.07 -7.53
C MET A 45 2.66 -3.53 -7.77
N PHE A 46 1.67 -4.40 -7.94
CA PHE A 46 1.89 -5.83 -8.20
C PHE A 46 2.49 -6.13 -9.59
N ASP A 47 2.36 -5.21 -10.55
CA ASP A 47 3.03 -5.28 -11.86
C ASP A 47 4.52 -4.83 -11.81
N GLY A 48 5.07 -4.60 -10.62
CA GLY A 48 6.50 -4.28 -10.41
C GLY A 48 6.82 -2.78 -10.30
N SER A 49 5.82 -1.91 -10.22
CA SER A 49 5.98 -0.45 -10.07
C SER A 49 5.91 0.02 -8.59
N GLU A 50 6.35 -0.82 -7.66
CA GLU A 50 6.28 -0.59 -6.21
C GLU A 50 6.90 0.76 -5.77
N ARG A 51 8.07 1.11 -6.33
CA ARG A 51 8.79 2.35 -5.97
C ARG A 51 8.03 3.63 -6.34
N SER A 52 7.34 3.64 -7.48
CA SER A 52 6.58 4.81 -7.94
C SER A 52 5.22 4.90 -7.27
N THR A 53 4.64 3.76 -6.87
CA THR A 53 3.30 3.67 -6.29
C THR A 53 3.24 4.14 -4.83
N ILE A 54 4.35 4.15 -4.07
CA ILE A 54 4.41 4.69 -2.68
C ILE A 54 3.76 6.07 -2.55
N ARG A 55 4.10 7.01 -3.45
CA ARG A 55 3.58 8.38 -3.38
C ARG A 55 2.09 8.41 -3.66
N ALA A 56 1.63 7.62 -4.63
CA ALA A 56 0.22 7.53 -4.98
C ALA A 56 -0.61 6.94 -3.83
N ILE A 57 -0.15 5.84 -3.20
CA ILE A 57 -0.76 5.27 -2.01
C ILE A 57 -0.82 6.31 -0.90
N SER A 58 0.30 6.99 -0.59
CA SER A 58 0.35 7.99 0.49
C SER A 58 -0.61 9.15 0.27
N ASN A 59 -0.72 9.66 -0.97
CA ASN A 59 -1.65 10.74 -1.29
C ASN A 59 -3.11 10.31 -1.08
N ILE A 60 -3.47 9.09 -1.52
CA ILE A 60 -4.83 8.57 -1.33
C ILE A 60 -5.11 8.24 0.15
N SER A 61 -4.14 7.70 0.89
CA SER A 61 -4.28 7.48 2.35
C SER A 61 -4.60 8.79 3.07
N ARG A 62 -3.90 9.88 2.71
CA ARG A 62 -4.15 11.21 3.31
C ARG A 62 -5.54 11.73 2.97
N GLU A 63 -6.00 11.49 1.74
CA GLU A 63 -7.36 11.85 1.31
C GLU A 63 -8.43 11.17 2.18
N PHE A 64 -8.31 9.87 2.45
CA PHE A 64 -9.20 9.18 3.39
C PHE A 64 -9.10 9.72 4.82
N LEU A 65 -7.89 9.90 5.36
CA LEU A 65 -7.68 10.42 6.71
C LEU A 65 -8.27 11.83 6.89
N HIS A 66 -8.18 12.68 5.87
CA HIS A 66 -8.77 14.02 5.92
C HIS A 66 -10.31 13.97 5.96
N MET A 67 -10.93 13.06 5.21
CA MET A 67 -12.39 12.89 5.24
C MET A 67 -12.86 12.26 6.54
N GLU A 68 -12.12 11.28 7.05
CA GLU A 68 -12.36 10.64 8.34
C GLU A 68 -12.34 11.70 9.45
N ALA A 69 -11.29 12.52 9.50
CA ALA A 69 -11.18 13.63 10.44
C ALA A 69 -12.34 14.64 10.28
N ALA A 70 -12.73 14.99 9.05
CA ALA A 70 -13.84 15.89 8.80
C ALA A 70 -15.19 15.31 9.28
N LEU A 71 -15.43 14.02 9.08
CA LEU A 71 -16.64 13.32 9.54
C LEU A 71 -16.67 13.15 11.06
N ALA A 72 -15.54 12.82 11.68
CA ALA A 72 -15.42 12.71 13.12
C ALA A 72 -15.66 14.07 13.80
N ASN A 73 -15.05 15.13 13.30
CA ASN A 73 -15.18 16.47 13.87
C ASN A 73 -16.61 17.04 13.80
N GLN A 74 -17.40 16.67 12.79
CA GLN A 74 -18.79 17.14 12.65
C GLN A 74 -19.81 16.30 13.43
N GLU A 75 -19.44 15.12 13.95
CA GLU A 75 -20.37 14.19 14.62
C GLU A 75 -21.14 14.84 15.77
N GLY A 76 -20.40 15.39 16.73
CA GLY A 76 -20.96 16.03 17.91
C GLY A 76 -21.78 17.28 17.57
N PRO A 77 -21.23 18.24 16.80
CA PRO A 77 -21.98 19.42 16.37
C PRO A 77 -23.27 19.09 15.61
N LEU A 78 -23.22 18.14 14.67
CA LEU A 78 -24.39 17.75 13.88
C LEU A 78 -25.44 17.06 14.75
N GLY A 79 -25.04 16.10 15.59
CA GLY A 79 -25.97 15.42 16.49
C GLY A 79 -26.69 16.40 17.43
N ARG A 80 -25.96 17.38 17.97
CA ARG A 80 -26.56 18.46 18.80
C ARG A 80 -27.48 19.38 17.99
N PHE A 81 -27.10 19.72 16.75
CA PHE A 81 -27.91 20.58 15.90
C PHE A 81 -29.25 19.92 15.57
N LEU A 82 -29.23 18.64 15.16
CA LEU A 82 -30.44 17.90 14.84
C LEU A 82 -31.33 17.68 16.08
N SER A 83 -30.74 17.40 17.24
CA SER A 83 -31.51 17.21 18.48
C SER A 83 -32.20 18.50 18.95
N VAL A 84 -31.56 19.66 18.80
CA VAL A 84 -32.18 20.96 19.13
C VAL A 84 -33.34 21.28 18.19
N LEU A 85 -33.21 20.99 16.89
CA LEU A 85 -34.28 21.20 15.90
C LEU A 85 -35.51 20.32 16.19
N SER A 86 -35.26 19.07 16.58
CA SER A 86 -36.31 18.13 17.00
C SER A 86 -37.02 18.60 18.28
N GLN A 87 -36.27 18.95 19.33
CA GLN A 87 -36.84 19.31 20.63
C GLN A 87 -37.61 20.63 20.64
N ARG A 88 -37.17 21.62 19.85
CA ARG A 88 -37.84 22.93 19.81
C ARG A 88 -39.11 22.96 18.96
N GLY A 89 -39.52 21.81 18.40
CA GLY A 89 -40.74 21.71 17.59
C GLY A 89 -40.68 22.58 16.33
N PHE A 90 -39.47 22.84 15.79
CA PHE A 90 -39.29 23.61 14.57
C PHE A 90 -39.97 22.94 13.36
N PHE A 91 -40.11 21.62 13.41
CA PHE A 91 -40.70 20.79 12.38
C PHE A 91 -41.74 19.81 12.97
N ASN A 92 -42.48 19.16 12.07
CA ASN A 92 -43.53 18.19 12.42
C ASN A 92 -42.97 16.90 13.08
N ALA A 93 -43.85 16.04 13.59
CA ALA A 93 -43.46 14.77 14.23
C ALA A 93 -42.66 13.81 13.33
N SER A 94 -42.76 13.94 11.99
CA SER A 94 -41.98 13.12 11.04
C SER A 94 -40.50 13.53 10.96
N PHE A 95 -40.11 14.68 11.51
CA PHE A 95 -38.73 15.17 11.48
C PHE A 95 -37.75 14.28 12.26
N ASN A 96 -38.22 13.56 13.28
CA ASN A 96 -37.40 12.62 14.04
C ASN A 96 -36.90 11.45 13.16
N GLU A 97 -37.79 10.89 12.33
CA GLU A 97 -37.45 9.83 11.39
C GLU A 97 -36.42 10.32 10.35
N ARG A 98 -36.60 11.54 9.84
CA ARG A 98 -35.62 12.16 8.91
C ARG A 98 -34.26 12.37 9.56
N THR A 99 -34.24 12.78 10.84
CA THR A 99 -33.02 12.97 11.62
C THR A 99 -32.27 11.64 11.78
N GLU A 100 -32.99 10.56 12.11
CA GLU A 100 -32.40 9.22 12.19
C GLU A 100 -31.83 8.78 10.85
N HIS A 101 -32.55 9.03 9.75
CA HIS A 101 -32.07 8.72 8.40
C HIS A 101 -30.78 9.48 8.04
N ILE A 102 -30.70 10.78 8.33
CA ILE A 102 -29.49 11.60 8.12
C ILE A 102 -28.30 11.05 8.92
N LEU A 103 -28.52 10.68 10.18
CA LEU A 103 -27.47 10.12 11.05
C LEU A 103 -27.04 8.72 10.60
N ALA A 104 -27.96 7.91 10.08
CA ALA A 104 -27.66 6.62 9.50
C ALA A 104 -26.77 6.75 8.26
N GLU A 105 -27.12 7.64 7.32
CA GLU A 105 -26.33 7.93 6.12
C GLU A 105 -24.92 8.42 6.49
N ARG A 106 -24.80 9.36 7.44
CA ARG A 106 -23.49 9.79 7.97
C ARG A 106 -22.69 8.60 8.48
N THR A 107 -23.29 7.75 9.30
CA THR A 107 -22.62 6.60 9.93
C THR A 107 -22.15 5.61 8.88
N GLN A 108 -22.95 5.39 7.84
CA GLN A 108 -22.58 4.53 6.71
C GLN A 108 -21.37 5.08 5.95
N VAL A 109 -21.37 6.39 5.65
CA VAL A 109 -20.23 7.05 4.99
C VAL A 109 -18.98 7.00 5.87
N ALA A 110 -19.10 7.23 7.17
CA ALA A 110 -17.97 7.16 8.10
C ALA A 110 -17.32 5.76 8.11
N ARG A 111 -18.14 4.69 8.18
CA ARG A 111 -17.65 3.30 8.09
C ARG A 111 -16.98 2.98 6.76
N LEU A 112 -17.52 3.51 5.65
CA LEU A 112 -16.93 3.33 4.33
C LEU A 112 -15.52 3.95 4.26
N ILE A 113 -15.36 5.16 4.80
CA ILE A 113 -14.06 5.84 4.85
C ILE A 113 -13.08 5.09 5.74
N GLU A 114 -13.51 4.67 6.92
CA GLU A 114 -12.69 3.87 7.85
C GLU A 114 -12.19 2.58 7.17
N THR A 115 -13.08 1.88 6.46
CA THR A 115 -12.74 0.66 5.71
C THR A 115 -11.66 0.94 4.66
N HIS A 116 -11.84 1.96 3.82
CA HIS A 116 -10.86 2.27 2.77
C HIS A 116 -9.56 2.89 3.31
N SER A 117 -9.62 3.60 4.44
CA SER A 117 -8.46 4.08 5.18
C SER A 117 -7.60 2.90 5.66
N ALA A 118 -8.24 1.88 6.23
CA ALA A 118 -7.58 0.64 6.66
C ALA A 118 -6.95 -0.11 5.46
N VAL A 119 -7.69 -0.28 4.35
CA VAL A 119 -7.16 -0.89 3.11
C VAL A 119 -5.95 -0.12 2.58
N SER A 120 -6.02 1.22 2.56
CA SER A 120 -4.90 2.05 2.11
C SER A 120 -3.66 1.91 3.01
N SER A 121 -3.86 1.74 4.32
CA SER A 121 -2.79 1.49 5.27
C SER A 121 -2.14 0.11 5.06
N GLU A 122 -2.95 -0.91 4.82
CA GLU A 122 -2.50 -2.28 4.54
C GLU A 122 -1.73 -2.35 3.23
N LEU A 123 -2.24 -1.74 2.15
CA LEU A 123 -1.52 -1.63 0.87
C LEU A 123 -0.18 -0.90 0.98
N ARG A 124 -0.09 0.15 1.81
CA ARG A 124 1.18 0.83 2.07
C ARG A 124 2.18 -0.12 2.74
N GLN A 125 1.75 -0.93 3.69
CA GLN A 125 2.59 -1.91 4.36
C GLN A 125 3.05 -3.01 3.40
N THR A 126 2.14 -3.50 2.57
CA THR A 126 2.44 -4.50 1.53
C THR A 126 3.44 -3.95 0.51
N ASN A 127 3.31 -2.70 0.08
CA ASN A 127 4.26 -2.05 -0.81
C ASN A 127 5.68 -1.99 -0.21
N ILE A 128 5.79 -1.60 1.07
CA ILE A 128 7.08 -1.59 1.78
C ILE A 128 7.68 -3.00 1.84
N ALA A 129 6.86 -4.01 2.16
CA ALA A 129 7.32 -5.40 2.23
C ALA A 129 7.82 -5.92 0.88
N LEU A 130 7.15 -5.58 -0.23
CA LEU A 130 7.60 -5.93 -1.58
C LEU A 130 8.96 -5.28 -1.90
N LEU A 131 9.13 -4.00 -1.56
CA LEU A 131 10.41 -3.29 -1.76
C LEU A 131 11.55 -3.90 -0.96
N GLU A 132 11.30 -4.27 0.29
CA GLU A 132 12.25 -4.96 1.14
C GLU A 132 12.61 -6.34 0.57
N ALA A 133 11.62 -7.10 0.09
CA ALA A 133 11.85 -8.38 -0.58
C ALA A 133 12.74 -8.21 -1.82
N GLY A 134 12.48 -7.19 -2.64
CA GLY A 134 13.32 -6.85 -3.79
C GLY A 134 14.76 -6.46 -3.41
N GLN A 135 14.94 -5.63 -2.37
CA GLN A 135 16.27 -5.27 -1.87
C GLN A 135 17.04 -6.47 -1.31
N ASN A 136 16.36 -7.37 -0.60
CA ASN A 136 16.94 -8.59 -0.08
C ASN A 136 17.47 -9.48 -1.21
N GLY A 137 16.79 -9.54 -2.37
CA GLY A 137 17.28 -10.24 -3.56
C GLY A 137 18.61 -9.66 -4.10
N ILE A 138 18.75 -8.34 -4.12
CA ILE A 138 19.98 -7.67 -4.58
C ILE A 138 21.14 -7.97 -3.62
N MET A 139 20.92 -7.81 -2.31
CA MET A 139 21.93 -8.10 -1.29
C MET A 139 22.36 -9.57 -1.34
N ARG A 140 21.42 -10.49 -1.54
CA ARG A 140 21.69 -11.92 -1.71
C ARG A 140 22.58 -12.18 -2.91
N THR A 141 22.30 -11.55 -4.04
CA THR A 141 23.10 -11.68 -5.27
C THR A 141 24.53 -11.19 -5.06
N LEU A 142 24.69 -9.99 -4.49
CA LEU A 142 26.01 -9.45 -4.18
C LEU A 142 26.78 -10.34 -3.19
N THR A 143 26.10 -10.90 -2.19
CA THR A 143 26.71 -11.80 -1.21
C THR A 143 27.22 -13.08 -1.86
N ILE A 144 26.43 -13.70 -2.76
CA ILE A 144 26.83 -14.89 -3.51
C ILE A 144 28.07 -14.61 -4.35
N ILE A 145 28.08 -13.49 -5.08
CA ILE A 145 29.21 -13.03 -5.88
C ILE A 145 30.45 -12.91 -4.99
N ASN A 146 30.37 -12.17 -3.89
CA ASN A 146 31.50 -11.96 -2.99
C ASN A 146 32.01 -13.26 -2.35
N PHE A 147 31.10 -14.18 -1.99
CA PHE A 147 31.47 -15.47 -1.41
C PHE A 147 32.21 -16.38 -2.40
N ILE A 148 31.94 -16.25 -3.71
CA ILE A 148 32.71 -16.93 -4.75
C ILE A 148 34.06 -16.24 -4.95
N PHE A 149 34.09 -14.91 -5.02
CA PHE A 149 35.34 -14.17 -5.27
C PHE A 149 36.34 -14.22 -4.12
N LEU A 150 35.90 -14.30 -2.86
CA LEU A 150 36.79 -14.32 -1.69
C LEU A 150 37.79 -15.49 -1.69
N PRO A 151 37.38 -16.77 -1.81
CA PRO A 151 38.31 -17.89 -1.88
C PRO A 151 39.15 -17.90 -3.17
N LEU A 152 38.57 -17.48 -4.31
CA LEU A 152 39.33 -17.35 -5.55
C LEU A 152 40.41 -16.26 -5.43
N GLY A 153 40.09 -15.14 -4.78
CA GLY A 153 41.02 -14.06 -4.48
C GLY A 153 42.12 -14.52 -3.53
N LEU A 154 41.79 -15.31 -2.52
CA LEU A 154 42.77 -15.91 -1.61
C LEU A 154 43.74 -16.84 -2.36
N ILE A 155 43.25 -17.71 -3.25
CA ILE A 155 44.10 -18.56 -4.10
C ILE A 155 45.03 -17.67 -4.94
N THR A 156 44.48 -16.69 -5.63
CA THR A 156 45.27 -15.74 -6.43
C THR A 156 46.36 -15.05 -5.61
N TRP A 157 46.02 -14.58 -4.40
CA TRP A 157 46.94 -13.86 -3.54
C TRP A 157 48.07 -14.76 -3.01
N ILE A 158 47.75 -16.00 -2.61
CA ILE A 158 48.75 -16.99 -2.18
C ILE A 158 49.74 -17.29 -3.30
N PHE A 159 49.26 -17.47 -4.54
CA PHE A 159 50.13 -17.75 -5.69
C PHE A 159 50.88 -16.49 -6.18
N ALA A 160 50.35 -15.29 -5.93
CA ALA A 160 51.04 -14.04 -6.22
C ALA A 160 52.16 -13.73 -5.22
N MET A 161 52.06 -14.25 -3.99
CA MET A 161 53.11 -14.19 -2.99
C MET A 161 54.27 -15.08 -3.47
N ARG A 162 55.32 -14.48 -4.03
CA ARG A 162 56.50 -15.16 -4.59
C ARG A 162 57.36 -15.80 -3.48
N THR A 163 56.79 -16.73 -2.72
CA THR A 163 57.48 -17.48 -1.69
C THR A 163 58.17 -18.69 -2.31
N GLU A 164 59.48 -18.82 -2.05
CA GLU A 164 60.26 -20.02 -2.40
C GLU A 164 59.67 -21.25 -1.67
N GLY A 165 59.46 -22.35 -2.40
CA GLY A 165 58.97 -23.60 -1.82
C GLY A 165 57.45 -23.81 -1.88
N ILE A 166 56.68 -23.05 -2.65
CA ILE A 166 55.27 -23.39 -2.92
C ILE A 166 55.23 -24.65 -3.79
N PRO A 167 54.69 -25.79 -3.30
CA PRO A 167 54.53 -26.98 -4.11
C PRO A 167 53.62 -26.66 -5.31
N PHE A 168 53.84 -27.29 -6.46
CA PHE A 168 53.12 -27.12 -7.74
C PHE A 168 53.57 -25.99 -8.69
N ILE A 169 54.31 -24.96 -8.25
CA ILE A 169 54.69 -23.80 -9.12
C ILE A 169 55.77 -24.12 -10.15
N GLU A 170 56.69 -25.04 -9.86
CA GLU A 170 57.81 -25.36 -10.77
C GLU A 170 57.44 -26.25 -11.96
N SER A 171 56.18 -26.72 -12.02
CA SER A 171 55.71 -27.58 -13.11
C SER A 171 55.28 -26.76 -14.35
N PRO A 172 55.55 -27.24 -15.59
CA PRO A 172 55.10 -26.55 -16.79
C PRO A 172 53.56 -26.44 -16.91
N ASN A 173 52.83 -27.26 -16.14
CA ASN A 173 51.36 -27.28 -16.11
C ASN A 173 50.76 -26.55 -14.89
N ALA A 174 51.58 -25.89 -14.07
CA ALA A 174 51.15 -25.22 -12.83
C ALA A 174 49.98 -24.26 -13.05
N PHE A 175 50.06 -23.45 -14.10
CA PHE A 175 49.02 -22.49 -14.47
C PHE A 175 47.66 -23.17 -14.72
N TRP A 176 47.65 -24.24 -15.52
CA TRP A 176 46.43 -24.98 -15.85
C TRP A 176 45.85 -25.69 -14.63
N MET A 177 46.70 -26.20 -13.73
CA MET A 177 46.27 -26.86 -12.50
C MET A 177 45.60 -25.88 -11.53
N VAL A 178 46.18 -24.69 -11.34
CA VAL A 178 45.61 -23.63 -10.49
C VAL A 178 44.29 -23.12 -11.09
N LEU A 179 44.25 -22.91 -12.40
CA LEU A 179 43.03 -22.50 -13.09
C LEU A 179 41.91 -23.54 -12.96
N GLY A 180 42.26 -24.83 -13.07
CA GLY A 180 41.34 -25.94 -12.84
C GLY A 180 40.81 -25.98 -11.40
N LEU A 181 41.68 -25.76 -10.41
CA LEU A 181 41.30 -25.67 -9.00
C LEU A 181 40.33 -24.50 -8.74
N MET A 182 40.67 -23.29 -9.23
CA MET A 182 39.81 -22.11 -9.08
C MET A 182 38.44 -22.30 -9.75
N SER A 183 38.43 -22.89 -10.95
CA SER A 183 37.20 -23.21 -11.67
C SER A 183 36.37 -24.25 -10.90
N GLY A 184 37.02 -25.28 -10.35
CA GLY A 184 36.36 -26.30 -9.53
C GLY A 184 35.73 -25.72 -8.25
N VAL A 185 36.44 -24.83 -7.56
CA VAL A 185 35.92 -24.12 -6.37
C VAL A 185 34.73 -23.24 -6.74
N ALA A 186 34.82 -22.47 -7.83
CA ALA A 186 33.74 -21.62 -8.29
C ALA A 186 32.48 -22.42 -8.64
N ILE A 187 32.64 -23.54 -9.37
CA ILE A 187 31.53 -24.44 -9.73
C ILE A 187 30.92 -25.07 -8.47
N LEU A 188 31.73 -25.55 -7.54
CA LEU A 188 31.27 -26.19 -6.31
C LEU A 188 30.44 -25.23 -5.46
N LEU A 189 30.93 -24.00 -5.27
CA LEU A 189 30.21 -22.96 -4.53
C LEU A 189 28.91 -22.57 -5.25
N THR A 190 28.94 -22.40 -6.57
CA THR A 190 27.76 -22.08 -7.36
C THR A 190 26.68 -23.17 -7.21
N LEU A 191 27.06 -24.44 -7.36
CA LEU A 191 26.16 -25.59 -7.17
C LEU A 191 25.61 -25.69 -5.75
N PHE A 192 26.43 -25.38 -4.74
CA PHE A 192 26.00 -25.33 -3.35
C PHE A 192 24.89 -24.28 -3.13
N PHE A 193 25.06 -23.07 -3.66
CA PHE A 193 24.04 -22.02 -3.57
C PHE A 193 22.76 -22.38 -4.35
N ILE A 194 22.88 -23.00 -5.55
CA ILE A 194 21.72 -23.50 -6.30
C ILE A 194 20.93 -24.53 -5.47
N LYS A 195 21.62 -25.52 -4.92
CA LYS A 195 20.99 -26.62 -4.16
C LYS A 195 20.30 -26.14 -2.89
N LYS A 196 20.82 -25.10 -2.23
CA LYS A 196 20.22 -24.56 -1.00
C LYS A 196 18.96 -23.72 -1.26
N ARG A 197 18.47 -23.63 -2.51
CA ARG A 197 17.47 -22.64 -2.94
C ARG A 197 17.88 -21.21 -2.60
N TRP A 198 19.20 -21.00 -2.57
CA TRP A 198 19.94 -19.75 -2.72
C TRP A 198 19.47 -18.71 -3.72
N LEU A 199 18.79 -19.21 -4.74
CA LEU A 199 18.72 -18.61 -6.07
C LEU A 199 17.28 -18.44 -6.55
N LEU A 200 16.30 -18.73 -5.69
CA LEU A 200 14.88 -18.44 -5.88
C LEU A 200 14.38 -17.70 -4.64
#